data_AF-A0A1I1DAC7-F1
#
_entry.id   AF-A0A1I1DAC7-F1
#
_cell.length_a   1.000
_cell.length_b   1.000
_cell.length_c   1.000
_cell.angle_alpha   90.00
_cell.angle_beta   90.00
_cell.angle_gamma   90.00
#
_symmetry.space_group_name_H-M   'P 1'
#
loop_
_entity.id
_entity.type
_entity.pdbx_description
1 polymer ?
#
loop_
_entity_poly.entity_id
_entity_poly.type
_entity_poly.pdbx_seq_one_letter_code
_entity_poly.pdbx_strand_id
1 'polypeptide(L)'
;MNMVAFALILSIVGLVSSFFFIGIIISIAAFVLNVLNYKDEKSISTVRSLAISFVGILIPIIMYLNTYGFSLPFQKNEKLGIVAQILYDNYSSFGVDLSKAVASDLPKKDVAKAEDDAADEQESADVGEEEMPESKEDMSSENSEEENSPEENTEETDSEASEDGDTYKKNSIDYPEGKDLVKVDADSIFESIDSLDTAENNGYGSSRQGPSDDDMPSYGGVPVGVIIVGQYFREDDHNCNPVIVLRNETGNNCRFECVFTARDENGDEMAVSNKTVESVKNGALFVFEGRFDKNELGGKLPSMYEFLLSKRNPYENDLYDEVIVTGEIEDTSVILTAQNTSDKNAKVDAYVLFFDGEELVDCIWMIPRNAGEVCIDPGSAAAIKGDAYYKFTRIETYYTAYEAVSE
;
A
#
# COMPACT_ATOMS: atom_id res chain seq x y z
N MET A 1 31.89 -9.66 15.70
CA MET A 1 30.86 -8.99 16.54
C MET A 1 31.17 -7.54 16.89
N ASN A 2 32.25 -7.20 17.61
CA ASN A 2 32.44 -5.81 18.10
C ASN A 2 32.63 -4.76 16.99
N MET A 3 33.24 -5.12 15.85
CA MET A 3 33.54 -4.16 14.78
C MET A 3 32.31 -3.80 13.93
N VAL A 4 31.41 -4.77 13.68
CA VAL A 4 30.14 -4.55 12.95
C VAL A 4 29.17 -3.73 13.79
N ALA A 5 29.07 -4.01 15.10
CA ALA A 5 28.26 -3.21 16.02
C ALA A 5 28.75 -1.76 16.11
N PHE A 6 30.08 -1.56 16.17
CA PHE A 6 30.67 -0.22 16.13
C PHE A 6 30.36 0.51 14.81
N ALA A 7 30.45 -0.19 13.68
CA ALA A 7 30.12 0.36 12.36
C ALA A 7 28.65 0.81 12.28
N LEU A 8 27.73 0.01 12.82
CA LEU A 8 26.31 0.32 12.87
C LEU A 8 26.04 1.57 13.74
N ILE A 9 26.61 1.62 14.94
CA ILE A 9 26.47 2.79 15.84
C ILE A 9 27.01 4.04 15.16
N LEU A 10 28.17 3.95 14.51
CA LEU A 10 28.78 5.07 13.80
C LEU A 10 27.92 5.52 12.61
N SER A 11 27.30 4.58 11.87
CA SER A 11 26.34 4.89 10.80
C SER A 11 25.11 5.64 11.31
N ILE A 12 24.55 5.21 12.45
CA ILE A 12 23.38 5.87 13.06
C ILE A 12 23.74 7.28 13.55
N VAL A 13 24.87 7.43 14.25
CA VAL A 13 25.35 8.74 14.71
C VAL A 13 25.63 9.66 13.51
N GLY A 14 26.22 9.13 12.45
CA GLY A 14 26.42 9.84 11.18
C GLY A 14 25.11 10.34 10.59
N LEU A 15 24.11 9.45 10.46
CA LEU A 15 22.79 9.80 9.93
C LEU A 15 22.10 10.89 10.75
N VAL A 16 22.04 10.74 12.08
CA VAL A 16 21.38 11.73 12.96
C VAL A 16 22.09 13.08 12.90
N SER A 17 23.42 13.10 12.88
CA SER A 17 24.19 14.34 12.77
C SER A 17 24.13 14.96 11.36
N SER A 18 23.79 14.20 10.33
CA SER A 18 23.65 14.70 8.96
C SER A 18 22.43 15.61 8.77
N PHE A 19 21.41 15.48 9.61
CA PHE A 19 20.31 16.47 9.68
C PHE A 19 20.80 17.87 10.08
N PHE A 20 21.98 17.98 10.69
CA PHE A 20 22.62 19.25 11.07
C PHE A 20 23.82 19.58 10.16
N PHE A 21 23.95 18.94 8.99
CA PHE A 21 25.06 19.11 8.03
C PHE A 21 26.45 18.64 8.52
N ILE A 22 26.66 18.50 9.83
CA ILE A 22 27.92 18.10 10.47
C ILE A 22 28.20 16.60 10.27
N GLY A 23 27.16 15.78 10.10
CA GLY A 23 27.26 14.32 10.02
C GLY A 23 27.86 13.75 8.75
N ILE A 24 28.13 14.56 7.72
CA ILE A 24 28.69 14.05 6.46
C ILE A 24 30.04 13.36 6.67
N ILE A 25 30.92 13.92 7.51
CA ILE A 25 32.24 13.36 7.78
C ILE A 25 32.13 12.03 8.53
N ILE A 26 31.24 11.97 9.53
CA ILE A 26 30.99 10.76 10.32
C ILE A 26 30.37 9.67 9.44
N SER A 27 29.44 10.04 8.56
CA SER A 27 28.79 9.14 7.61
C SER A 27 29.77 8.59 6.58
N ILE A 28 30.70 9.40 6.07
CA ILE A 28 31.79 8.93 5.18
C ILE A 28 32.71 7.95 5.91
N ALA A 29 33.12 8.26 7.15
CA ALA A 29 33.96 7.37 7.94
C ALA A 29 33.27 6.03 8.23
N ALA A 30 31.99 6.06 8.58
CA ALA A 30 31.17 4.87 8.76
C ALA A 30 31.02 4.08 7.46
N PHE A 31 30.80 4.77 6.32
CA PHE A 31 30.66 4.13 5.01
C PHE A 31 31.93 3.40 4.60
N VAL A 32 33.11 4.04 4.73
CA VAL A 32 34.40 3.41 4.44
C VAL A 32 34.62 2.18 5.33
N LEU A 33 34.31 2.28 6.63
CA LEU A 33 34.44 1.17 7.56
C LEU A 33 33.48 0.01 7.23
N ASN A 34 32.25 0.30 6.80
CA ASN A 34 31.30 -0.71 6.34
C ASN A 34 31.71 -1.36 5.01
N VAL A 35 32.32 -0.63 4.08
CA VAL A 35 32.89 -1.21 2.84
C VAL A 35 34.03 -2.17 3.16
N LEU A 36 34.89 -1.83 4.13
CA LEU A 36 35.94 -2.73 4.59
C LEU A 36 35.35 -3.98 5.24
N ASN A 37 34.37 -3.82 6.14
CA ASN A 37 33.68 -4.95 6.76
C ASN A 37 32.95 -5.84 5.74
N TYR A 38 32.38 -5.26 4.67
CA TYR A 38 31.66 -6.02 3.65
C TYR A 38 32.59 -6.91 2.80
N LYS A 39 33.85 -6.50 2.64
CA LYS A 39 34.87 -7.33 1.97
C LYS A 39 35.21 -8.57 2.78
N ASP A 40 35.20 -8.45 4.11
CA ASP A 40 35.57 -9.53 5.02
C ASP A 40 34.38 -10.42 5.39
N GLU A 41 33.18 -9.84 5.56
CA GLU A 41 31.98 -10.55 6.00
C GLU A 41 30.73 -10.05 5.23
N LYS A 42 30.26 -10.86 4.29
CA LYS A 42 29.02 -10.62 3.53
C LYS A 42 27.81 -10.98 4.39
N SER A 43 27.37 -10.05 5.22
CA SER A 43 26.19 -10.20 6.08
C SER A 43 25.15 -9.11 5.81
N ILE A 44 23.88 -9.44 6.05
CA ILE A 44 22.75 -8.50 6.00
C ILE A 44 22.99 -7.31 6.94
N SER A 45 23.59 -7.56 8.11
CA SER A 45 23.91 -6.50 9.08
C SER A 45 24.91 -5.49 8.52
N THR A 46 25.88 -5.94 7.71
CA THR A 46 26.86 -5.06 7.07
C THR A 46 26.21 -4.22 5.97
N VAL A 47 25.32 -4.82 5.17
CA VAL A 47 24.57 -4.12 4.11
C VAL A 47 23.64 -3.05 4.69
N ARG A 48 22.93 -3.33 5.78
CA ARG A 48 22.08 -2.36 6.47
C ARG A 48 22.89 -1.15 6.97
N SER A 49 24.01 -1.40 7.66
CA SER A 49 24.89 -0.32 8.15
C SER A 49 25.48 0.52 7.00
N LEU A 50 25.82 -0.13 5.88
CA LEU A 50 26.28 0.54 4.66
C LEU A 50 25.20 1.47 4.10
N ALA A 51 23.97 0.98 3.94
CA ALA A 51 22.84 1.77 3.45
C ALA A 51 22.56 2.99 4.34
N ILE A 52 22.54 2.81 5.66
CA ILE A 52 22.35 3.91 6.63
C ILE A 52 23.43 4.98 6.48
N SER A 53 24.71 4.57 6.40
CA SER A 53 25.81 5.52 6.20
C SER A 53 25.74 6.24 4.85
N PHE A 54 25.29 5.56 3.79
CA PHE A 54 25.12 6.16 2.48
C PHE A 54 24.02 7.23 2.47
N VAL A 55 22.87 6.96 3.09
CA VAL A 55 21.82 7.97 3.29
C VAL A 55 22.34 9.15 4.10
N GLY A 56 23.14 8.89 5.14
CA GLY A 56 23.82 9.93 5.92
C GLY A 56 24.75 10.84 5.08
N ILE A 57 25.31 10.35 3.99
CA ILE A 57 26.10 11.16 3.04
C ILE A 57 25.19 11.94 2.09
N LEU A 58 24.11 11.31 1.61
CA LEU A 58 23.21 11.93 0.64
C LEU A 58 22.43 13.11 1.21
N ILE A 59 21.98 13.03 2.48
CA ILE A 59 21.16 14.08 3.10
C ILE A 59 21.84 15.47 3.02
N PRO A 60 23.09 15.67 3.49
CA PRO A 60 23.76 16.96 3.39
C PRO A 60 23.97 17.43 1.94
N ILE A 61 24.21 16.51 1.00
CA ILE A 61 24.35 16.84 -0.43
C ILE A 61 23.03 17.36 -0.99
N ILE A 62 21.92 16.68 -0.72
CA ILE A 62 20.58 17.10 -1.13
C ILE A 62 20.23 18.45 -0.51
N MET A 63 20.52 18.63 0.79
CA MET A 63 20.30 19.90 1.48
C MET A 63 21.10 21.04 0.82
N TYR A 64 22.36 20.80 0.47
CA TYR A 64 23.19 21.76 -0.26
C TYR A 64 22.60 22.08 -1.64
N LEU A 65 22.21 21.07 -2.42
CA LEU A 65 21.62 21.25 -3.75
C LEU A 65 20.28 21.98 -3.69
N ASN A 66 19.45 21.75 -2.68
CA ASN A 66 18.20 22.48 -2.49
C ASN A 66 18.45 23.96 -2.19
N THR A 67 19.52 24.27 -1.44
CA THR A 67 19.88 25.65 -1.10
C THR A 67 20.58 26.38 -2.24
N TYR A 68 21.59 25.77 -2.86
CA TYR A 68 22.50 26.45 -3.80
C TYR A 68 22.45 25.89 -5.23
N GLY A 69 21.72 24.81 -5.49
CA GLY A 69 21.80 24.07 -6.75
C GLY A 69 23.23 23.64 -7.04
N PHE A 70 23.66 23.79 -8.30
CA PHE A 70 25.04 23.54 -8.72
C PHE A 70 25.96 24.77 -8.57
N SER A 71 25.49 25.85 -7.95
CA SER A 71 26.29 27.06 -7.76
C SER A 71 27.16 26.97 -6.51
N LEU A 72 28.31 27.65 -6.53
CA LEU A 72 29.15 27.80 -5.33
C LEU A 72 28.39 28.55 -4.23
N PRO A 73 28.61 28.23 -2.95
CA PRO A 73 27.86 28.84 -1.87
C PRO A 73 28.10 30.36 -1.85
N PHE A 74 27.01 31.12 -1.96
CA PHE A 74 27.00 32.58 -1.84
C PHE A 74 26.08 32.99 -0.69
N GLN A 75 26.32 34.15 -0.08
CA GLN A 75 25.44 34.65 0.97
C GLN A 75 24.15 35.18 0.34
N LYS A 76 23.06 34.40 0.42
CA LYS A 76 21.72 34.83 0.01
C LYS A 76 21.15 35.88 0.97
N ASN A 77 21.40 35.70 2.27
CA ASN A 77 21.06 36.64 3.33
C ASN A 77 22.34 37.08 4.03
N GLU A 78 22.58 38.40 4.13
CA GLU A 78 23.79 39.00 4.74
C GLU A 78 23.98 38.65 6.23
N LYS A 79 22.98 38.03 6.87
CA LYS A 79 22.97 37.73 8.31
C LYS A 79 23.16 36.23 8.65
N LEU A 80 23.21 35.34 7.66
CA LEU A 80 23.29 33.89 7.87
C LEU A 80 24.61 33.32 7.35
N GLY A 81 25.29 32.54 8.20
CA GLY A 81 26.42 31.71 7.76
C GLY A 81 25.95 30.60 6.79
N ILE A 82 26.85 30.10 5.94
CA ILE A 82 26.52 29.12 4.88
C ILE A 82 25.77 27.90 5.42
N VAL A 83 26.22 27.31 6.52
CA VAL A 83 25.55 26.13 7.13
C VAL A 83 24.17 26.51 7.67
N ALA A 84 24.06 27.66 8.35
CA ALA A 84 22.79 28.12 8.89
C ALA A 84 21.78 28.46 7.78
N GLN A 85 22.25 28.99 6.65
CA GLN A 85 21.43 29.21 5.45
C GLN A 85 20.91 27.89 4.88
N ILE A 86 21.75 26.86 4.78
CA ILE A 86 21.35 25.53 4.31
C ILE A 86 20.27 24.94 5.21
N LEU A 87 20.47 25.00 6.53
CA LEU A 87 19.47 24.53 7.49
C LEU A 87 18.16 25.34 7.37
N TYR A 88 18.26 26.67 7.35
CA TYR A 88 17.10 27.54 7.26
C TYR A 88 16.26 27.25 6.01
N ASP A 89 16.86 27.19 4.83
CA ASP A 89 16.13 27.00 3.57
C ASP A 89 15.46 25.61 3.50
N ASN A 90 16.13 24.56 4.00
CA ASN A 90 15.57 23.20 3.98
C ASN A 90 14.48 23.00 5.03
N TYR A 91 14.64 23.52 6.26
CA TYR A 91 13.68 23.29 7.35
C TYR A 91 12.51 24.29 7.37
N SER A 92 12.69 25.51 6.87
CA SER A 92 11.59 26.48 6.74
C SER A 92 10.50 25.97 5.78
N SER A 93 10.90 25.24 4.73
CA SER A 93 9.97 24.57 3.80
C SER A 93 9.12 23.47 4.46
N PHE A 94 9.56 22.93 5.61
CA PHE A 94 8.79 21.98 6.42
C PHE A 94 7.93 22.65 7.51
N GLY A 95 7.78 23.98 7.47
CA GLY A 95 6.99 24.72 8.46
C GLY A 95 7.70 24.91 9.81
N VAL A 96 9.01 24.61 9.89
CA VAL A 96 9.81 24.86 11.09
C VAL A 96 10.35 26.28 11.04
N ASP A 97 9.77 27.17 11.86
CA ASP A 97 10.24 28.55 11.98
C ASP A 97 11.55 28.62 12.79
N LEU A 98 12.67 28.57 12.07
CA LEU A 98 14.02 28.72 12.62
C LEU A 98 14.43 30.18 12.85
N SER A 99 13.58 31.16 12.53
CA SER A 99 13.93 32.59 12.65
C SER A 99 14.32 32.99 14.08
N LYS A 100 13.69 32.37 15.09
CA LYS A 100 13.96 32.62 16.51
C LYS A 100 15.28 32.03 17.00
N ALA A 101 15.68 30.86 16.47
CA ALA A 101 16.96 30.22 16.81
C ALA A 101 18.14 30.93 16.12
N VAL A 102 17.90 31.47 14.93
CA VAL A 102 18.87 32.27 14.17
C VAL A 102 19.09 33.65 14.81
N ALA A 103 18.05 34.26 15.38
CA ALA A 103 18.14 35.59 15.98
C ALA A 103 18.92 35.63 17.32
N SER A 104 19.10 34.49 18.00
CA SER A 104 19.71 34.43 19.34
C SER A 104 21.24 34.28 19.37
N ASP A 105 21.89 33.96 18.24
CA ASP A 105 23.32 33.58 18.21
C ASP A 105 24.26 34.62 17.58
N LEU A 106 23.81 35.87 17.40
CA LEU A 106 24.69 36.95 16.95
C LEU A 106 25.22 37.77 18.13
N PRO A 107 26.52 37.69 18.47
CA PRO A 107 27.13 38.68 19.35
C PRO A 107 27.06 40.04 18.64
N LYS A 108 26.36 41.01 19.25
CA LYS A 108 26.44 42.42 18.86
C LYS A 108 27.89 42.87 18.97
N LYS A 109 28.61 42.89 17.86
CA LYS A 109 29.93 43.49 17.79
C LYS A 109 29.74 44.97 17.49
N ASP A 110 29.80 45.76 18.56
CA ASP A 110 29.97 47.20 18.49
C ASP A 110 31.18 47.54 17.62
N VAL A 111 30.97 48.32 16.56
CA VAL A 111 32.00 49.19 16.00
C VAL A 111 31.38 50.56 15.74
N ALA A 112 31.70 51.47 16.65
CA ALA A 112 31.52 52.90 16.50
C ALA A 112 32.57 53.50 15.56
N LYS A 113 32.12 54.54 14.83
CA LYS A 113 32.85 55.75 14.37
C LYS A 113 34.08 55.64 13.46
N ALA A 114 33.92 56.19 12.25
CA ALA A 114 34.64 57.35 11.68
C ALA A 114 33.85 57.79 10.41
N GLU A 115 33.22 58.98 10.30
CA GLU A 115 33.82 60.31 10.00
C GLU A 115 34.87 60.16 8.87
N ASP A 116 34.77 60.72 7.66
CA ASP A 116 34.28 62.03 7.25
C ASP A 116 34.06 62.12 5.71
N ASP A 117 33.24 63.12 5.33
CA ASP A 117 33.28 63.97 4.12
C ASP A 117 33.00 63.41 2.72
N ALA A 118 31.84 63.79 2.15
CA ALA A 118 31.76 65.03 1.35
C ALA A 118 30.32 65.35 0.90
N ALA A 119 30.00 66.65 0.98
CA ALA A 119 28.87 67.45 0.50
C ALA A 119 28.28 67.03 -0.89
N ASP A 120 27.07 67.41 -1.33
CA ASP A 120 26.28 68.61 -1.05
C ASP A 120 24.85 68.46 -1.63
N GLU A 121 23.98 69.38 -1.21
CA GLU A 121 22.77 69.90 -1.89
C GLU A 121 21.42 69.12 -1.93
N GLN A 122 20.56 69.53 -1.00
CA GLN A 122 19.14 69.93 -1.13
C GLN A 122 18.41 69.69 -2.47
N GLU A 123 17.22 69.05 -2.44
CA GLU A 123 15.93 69.76 -2.60
C GLU A 123 14.72 68.87 -2.22
N SER A 124 13.66 69.55 -1.81
CA SER A 124 12.43 69.07 -1.16
C SER A 124 11.27 68.72 -2.10
N ALA A 125 10.24 68.06 -1.52
CA ALA A 125 8.82 67.91 -1.92
C ALA A 125 8.48 66.44 -2.26
N ASP A 126 7.72 65.71 -1.45
CA ASP A 126 6.30 65.83 -1.05
C ASP A 126 5.31 65.38 -2.15
N VAL A 127 4.31 64.60 -1.71
CA VAL A 127 3.10 64.10 -2.41
C VAL A 127 3.37 63.01 -3.46
N GLY A 128 2.66 61.88 -3.53
CA GLY A 128 1.48 61.39 -2.84
C GLY A 128 1.06 60.06 -3.48
N GLU A 129 0.16 59.37 -2.81
CA GLU A 129 -0.50 58.12 -3.18
C GLU A 129 -1.06 58.13 -4.61
N GLU A 130 -1.09 56.96 -5.27
CA GLU A 130 -2.37 56.39 -5.74
C GLU A 130 -2.20 54.96 -6.26
N GLU A 131 -3.23 54.18 -5.97
CA GLU A 131 -3.49 52.78 -6.30
C GLU A 131 -3.56 52.54 -7.81
N MET A 132 -3.30 51.29 -8.23
CA MET A 132 -3.85 50.78 -9.49
C MET A 132 -4.27 49.31 -9.37
N PRO A 133 -5.38 48.89 -10.02
CA PRO A 133 -6.11 47.65 -9.75
C PRO A 133 -6.00 46.60 -10.88
N GLU A 134 -6.66 45.47 -10.64
CA GLU A 134 -6.88 44.31 -11.52
C GLU A 134 -7.60 44.61 -12.86
N SER A 135 -7.29 43.82 -13.89
CA SER A 135 -8.22 43.24 -14.90
C SER A 135 -7.37 42.36 -15.85
N LYS A 136 -7.63 41.06 -16.08
CA LYS A 136 -8.74 40.29 -16.71
C LYS A 136 -8.90 40.45 -18.23
N GLU A 137 -8.82 39.27 -18.88
CA GLU A 137 -9.45 38.82 -20.15
C GLU A 137 -8.86 39.45 -21.44
N ASP A 138 -8.68 38.79 -22.59
CA ASP A 138 -9.46 37.69 -23.17
C ASP A 138 -8.73 37.02 -24.39
N MET A 139 -9.22 35.83 -24.76
CA MET A 139 -9.23 35.07 -26.04
C MET A 139 -8.36 35.42 -27.27
N SER A 140 -7.83 34.38 -27.95
CA SER A 140 -8.30 34.00 -29.31
C SER A 140 -7.66 32.70 -29.86
N SER A 141 -8.47 32.04 -30.70
CA SER A 141 -8.41 30.76 -31.40
C SER A 141 -7.53 30.71 -32.65
N GLU A 142 -7.12 29.51 -33.12
CA GLU A 142 -7.36 29.06 -34.52
C GLU A 142 -7.01 27.57 -34.79
N ASN A 143 -7.75 27.03 -35.76
CA ASN A 143 -7.90 25.65 -36.26
C ASN A 143 -6.67 24.98 -36.92
N SER A 144 -6.68 23.63 -36.98
CA SER A 144 -6.76 22.87 -38.25
C SER A 144 -6.93 21.36 -38.05
N GLU A 145 -7.87 20.81 -38.83
CA GLU A 145 -8.19 19.40 -39.13
C GLU A 145 -7.00 18.73 -39.87
N GLU A 146 -6.81 17.41 -40.00
CA GLU A 146 -7.65 16.46 -40.75
C GLU A 146 -7.09 15.00 -40.65
N GLU A 147 -8.03 14.04 -40.59
CA GLU A 147 -8.10 12.64 -41.06
C GLU A 147 -6.87 11.78 -41.44
N ASN A 148 -6.85 10.53 -40.93
CA ASN A 148 -7.14 9.33 -41.74
C ASN A 148 -7.20 8.03 -40.91
N SER A 149 -8.34 7.34 -40.97
CA SER A 149 -8.50 5.90 -40.76
C SER A 149 -8.14 5.11 -42.04
N PRO A 150 -7.94 3.78 -41.94
CA PRO A 150 -8.94 2.93 -42.56
C PRO A 150 -9.28 1.63 -41.78
N GLU A 151 -10.56 1.27 -41.86
CA GLU A 151 -11.17 -0.08 -41.78
C GLU A 151 -10.46 -1.06 -42.77
N GLU A 152 -10.60 -2.39 -42.78
CA GLU A 152 -11.59 -3.36 -42.32
C GLU A 152 -10.93 -4.76 -42.53
N ASN A 153 -11.32 -5.79 -41.79
CA ASN A 153 -11.73 -7.08 -42.37
C ASN A 153 -12.08 -8.11 -41.30
N THR A 154 -13.38 -8.34 -41.23
CA THR A 154 -14.07 -9.47 -40.64
C THR A 154 -14.01 -10.64 -41.63
N GLU A 155 -13.64 -11.84 -41.18
CA GLU A 155 -14.00 -13.08 -41.87
C GLU A 155 -14.61 -14.05 -40.85
N GLU A 156 -15.87 -14.39 -41.10
CA GLU A 156 -16.63 -15.47 -40.51
C GLU A 156 -16.02 -16.83 -40.92
N THR A 157 -16.05 -17.81 -40.02
CA THR A 157 -16.24 -19.20 -40.45
C THR A 157 -16.99 -19.98 -39.37
N ASP A 158 -18.21 -20.38 -39.73
CA ASP A 158 -19.03 -21.41 -39.11
C ASP A 158 -18.31 -22.77 -39.05
N SER A 159 -18.52 -23.53 -37.96
CA SER A 159 -19.13 -24.87 -38.04
C SER A 159 -19.29 -25.55 -36.67
N GLU A 160 -20.52 -26.02 -36.45
CA GLU A 160 -20.93 -27.27 -35.80
C GLU A 160 -20.74 -27.41 -34.27
N ALA A 161 -21.79 -27.17 -33.48
CA ALA A 161 -22.88 -28.11 -33.15
C ALA A 161 -22.45 -29.28 -32.26
N SER A 162 -22.79 -29.20 -30.97
CA SER A 162 -23.29 -30.35 -30.23
C SER A 162 -24.34 -29.90 -29.21
N GLU A 163 -25.51 -30.51 -29.35
CA GLU A 163 -26.70 -30.40 -28.51
C GLU A 163 -26.46 -31.14 -27.18
N ASP A 164 -26.82 -30.51 -26.07
CA ASP A 164 -27.54 -31.11 -24.94
C ASP A 164 -28.00 -29.91 -24.07
N GLY A 165 -29.27 -29.54 -23.95
CA GLY A 165 -30.47 -30.36 -24.01
C GLY A 165 -31.04 -30.61 -22.63
N ASP A 166 -31.00 -29.67 -21.68
CA ASP A 166 -31.73 -29.82 -20.41
C ASP A 166 -32.67 -28.68 -20.06
N THR A 167 -33.90 -29.10 -19.79
CA THR A 167 -35.11 -28.32 -19.71
C THR A 167 -35.36 -27.93 -18.26
N TYR A 168 -35.09 -26.69 -17.86
CA TYR A 168 -35.49 -26.21 -16.52
C TYR A 168 -36.77 -25.39 -16.57
N LYS A 169 -37.81 -26.01 -16.01
CA LYS A 169 -39.13 -25.44 -15.77
C LYS A 169 -39.03 -24.15 -14.96
N LYS A 170 -39.56 -23.08 -15.55
CA LYS A 170 -39.89 -21.81 -14.91
C LYS A 170 -40.94 -22.05 -13.81
N ASN A 171 -40.50 -22.14 -12.55
CA ASN A 171 -41.39 -22.02 -11.40
C ASN A 171 -41.50 -20.53 -11.05
N SER A 172 -42.59 -19.90 -11.48
CA SER A 172 -43.03 -18.62 -10.92
C SER A 172 -43.57 -18.86 -9.51
N ILE A 173 -42.92 -18.28 -8.50
CA ILE A 173 -43.45 -18.22 -7.14
C ILE A 173 -43.85 -16.77 -6.87
N ASP A 174 -45.15 -16.57 -6.68
CA ASP A 174 -45.71 -15.32 -6.15
C ASP A 174 -45.25 -15.13 -4.70
N TYR A 175 -44.69 -13.96 -4.39
CA TYR A 175 -44.28 -13.57 -3.05
C TYR A 175 -45.47 -12.96 -2.28
N PRO A 176 -45.81 -13.45 -1.07
CA PRO A 176 -46.66 -12.71 -0.15
C PRO A 176 -45.81 -11.70 0.64
N GLU A 177 -46.26 -10.45 0.69
CA GLU A 177 -45.76 -9.42 1.61
C GLU A 177 -45.91 -9.88 3.07
N GLY A 178 -44.79 -9.92 3.80
CA GLY A 178 -44.81 -10.16 5.23
C GLY A 178 -43.46 -10.64 5.75
N LYS A 179 -42.75 -9.74 6.43
CA LYS A 179 -41.49 -10.00 7.13
C LYS A 179 -41.59 -11.24 8.02
N ASP A 180 -40.79 -12.26 7.69
CA ASP A 180 -40.18 -13.17 8.64
C ASP A 180 -38.79 -13.56 8.11
N LEU A 181 -37.79 -13.49 8.98
CA LEU A 181 -36.40 -13.80 8.67
C LEU A 181 -36.31 -15.23 8.10
N VAL A 182 -35.96 -15.32 6.82
CA VAL A 182 -35.68 -16.59 6.16
C VAL A 182 -34.46 -17.18 6.87
N LYS A 183 -34.65 -18.29 7.58
CA LYS A 183 -33.54 -19.16 7.98
C LYS A 183 -32.95 -19.73 6.70
N VAL A 184 -31.85 -19.14 6.24
CA VAL A 184 -31.06 -19.66 5.12
C VAL A 184 -30.31 -20.89 5.62
N ASP A 185 -30.53 -22.02 4.96
CA ASP A 185 -29.86 -23.28 5.27
C ASP A 185 -28.46 -23.27 4.66
N ALA A 186 -27.46 -22.97 5.50
CA ALA A 186 -26.06 -22.80 5.12
C ALA A 186 -25.44 -24.09 4.55
N ASP A 187 -26.04 -25.25 4.82
CA ASP A 187 -25.54 -26.56 4.40
C ASP A 187 -25.91 -26.91 2.94
N SER A 188 -26.75 -26.10 2.26
CA SER A 188 -27.26 -26.43 0.92
C SER A 188 -26.45 -25.87 -0.26
N ILE A 189 -25.37 -25.11 0.01
CA ILE A 189 -24.74 -24.25 -1.00
C ILE A 189 -23.37 -24.79 -1.49
N PHE A 190 -22.84 -25.85 -0.86
CA PHE A 190 -21.63 -26.55 -1.33
C PHE A 190 -21.79 -28.07 -1.29
N GLU A 191 -21.21 -28.75 -2.29
CA GLU A 191 -20.95 -30.18 -2.21
C GLU A 191 -20.00 -30.42 -1.02
N SER A 192 -20.42 -31.24 -0.05
CA SER A 192 -19.57 -31.67 1.05
C SER A 192 -18.26 -32.24 0.49
N ILE A 193 -17.13 -31.76 1.03
CA ILE A 193 -15.78 -32.29 0.77
C ILE A 193 -15.65 -33.79 1.11
N ASP A 194 -16.65 -34.38 1.78
CA ASP A 194 -16.83 -35.83 1.92
C ASP A 194 -16.94 -36.60 0.58
N SER A 195 -16.95 -35.91 -0.57
CA SER A 195 -16.85 -36.50 -1.90
C SER A 195 -15.40 -36.73 -2.39
N LEU A 196 -14.37 -36.30 -1.65
CA LEU A 196 -12.99 -36.70 -1.92
C LEU A 196 -12.75 -38.10 -1.34
N ASP A 197 -12.45 -39.05 -2.23
CA ASP A 197 -12.18 -40.46 -1.96
C ASP A 197 -11.46 -40.69 -0.62
N THR A 198 -12.12 -41.42 0.28
CA THR A 198 -11.64 -41.86 1.60
C THR A 198 -10.46 -42.85 1.54
N ALA A 199 -9.77 -42.95 0.41
CA ALA A 199 -8.72 -43.92 0.15
C ALA A 199 -7.29 -43.40 0.34
N GLU A 200 -7.07 -42.08 0.41
CA GLU A 200 -5.74 -41.53 0.72
C GLU A 200 -5.79 -40.71 1.99
N ASN A 201 -4.97 -41.15 2.96
CA ASN A 201 -4.79 -40.53 4.27
C ASN A 201 -3.98 -39.22 4.07
N ASN A 202 -4.59 -38.25 3.38
CA ASN A 202 -4.03 -36.94 3.13
C ASN A 202 -3.96 -36.20 4.46
N GLY A 203 -2.82 -35.60 4.77
CA GLY A 203 -2.44 -35.14 6.11
C GLY A 203 -3.20 -33.95 6.69
N TYR A 204 -4.50 -33.81 6.42
CA TYR A 204 -5.31 -32.66 6.83
C TYR A 204 -6.14 -32.95 8.09
N GLY A 205 -6.46 -31.90 8.87
CA GLY A 205 -7.41 -31.99 9.99
C GLY A 205 -7.20 -30.96 11.10
N SER A 206 -8.32 -30.54 11.72
CA SER A 206 -8.46 -29.53 12.78
C SER A 206 -7.68 -29.77 14.09
N SER A 207 -6.97 -30.88 14.20
CA SER A 207 -6.08 -31.19 15.32
C SER A 207 -4.62 -30.86 15.06
N ARG A 208 -4.29 -30.34 13.86
CA ARG A 208 -2.91 -30.04 13.42
C ARG A 208 -2.62 -28.54 13.43
N GLN A 209 -1.36 -28.21 13.72
CA GLN A 209 -0.80 -26.86 13.62
C GLN A 209 -0.32 -26.63 12.19
N GLY A 210 -0.69 -25.49 11.59
CA GLY A 210 -0.31 -25.15 10.22
C GLY A 210 1.15 -24.69 10.09
N PRO A 211 1.81 -24.90 8.94
CA PRO A 211 3.10 -24.30 8.68
C PRO A 211 2.89 -22.80 8.36
N SER A 212 3.33 -21.95 9.28
CA SER A 212 3.49 -20.51 9.08
C SER A 212 4.97 -20.15 9.12
N ASP A 213 5.41 -19.29 8.21
CA ASP A 213 6.74 -18.68 8.23
C ASP A 213 6.59 -17.16 8.11
N ASP A 214 5.92 -16.56 9.11
CA ASP A 214 5.70 -15.12 9.21
C ASP A 214 7.01 -14.29 9.25
N ASP A 215 8.18 -14.94 9.39
CA ASP A 215 9.50 -14.31 9.29
C ASP A 215 10.06 -14.24 7.84
N MET A 216 9.32 -14.76 6.85
CA MET A 216 9.70 -14.74 5.43
C MET A 216 9.92 -13.30 4.94
N PRO A 217 11.08 -12.97 4.32
CA PRO A 217 11.33 -11.63 3.82
C PRO A 217 10.35 -11.23 2.70
N SER A 218 9.48 -10.26 3.00
CA SER A 218 8.68 -9.53 2.03
C SER A 218 9.13 -8.06 1.94
N TYR A 219 9.19 -7.52 0.72
CA TYR A 219 9.48 -6.09 0.51
C TYR A 219 8.64 -5.53 -0.63
N GLY A 220 8.26 -4.27 -0.52
CA GLY A 220 7.36 -3.69 -1.50
C GLY A 220 7.06 -2.22 -1.30
N GLY A 221 6.61 -1.58 -2.37
CA GLY A 221 6.19 -0.17 -2.36
C GLY A 221 4.69 -0.05 -2.10
N VAL A 222 4.32 0.76 -1.11
CA VAL A 222 2.93 1.18 -0.89
C VAL A 222 2.72 2.62 -1.36
N PRO A 223 1.57 2.95 -2.00
CA PRO A 223 1.24 4.33 -2.35
C PRO A 223 1.18 5.24 -1.12
N VAL A 224 1.40 6.54 -1.33
CA VAL A 224 1.21 7.54 -0.27
C VAL A 224 -0.20 7.47 0.28
N GLY A 225 -0.29 7.38 1.62
CA GLY A 225 -1.55 7.23 2.35
C GLY A 225 -2.01 5.79 2.48
N VAL A 226 -1.18 4.79 2.23
CA VAL A 226 -1.50 3.38 2.53
C VAL A 226 -0.54 2.88 3.61
N ILE A 227 -1.09 2.23 4.64
CA ILE A 227 -0.33 1.72 5.78
C ILE A 227 -0.39 0.20 5.79
N ILE A 228 0.77 -0.45 5.93
CA ILE A 228 0.84 -1.87 6.22
C ILE A 228 0.54 -2.08 7.70
N VAL A 229 -0.48 -2.86 8.00
CA VAL A 229 -0.92 -3.18 9.36
C VAL A 229 -0.43 -4.57 9.78
N GLY A 230 -0.44 -5.51 8.84
CA GLY A 230 0.05 -6.88 9.05
C GLY A 230 0.67 -7.43 7.77
N GLN A 231 1.67 -8.27 7.94
CA GLN A 231 2.24 -9.09 6.87
C GLN A 231 2.41 -10.49 7.45
N TYR A 232 1.96 -11.47 6.69
CA TYR A 232 1.92 -12.85 7.10
C TYR A 232 2.32 -13.73 5.93
N PHE A 233 2.74 -14.95 6.24
CA PHE A 233 3.03 -15.93 5.23
C PHE A 233 2.43 -17.27 5.61
N ARG A 234 1.57 -17.76 4.72
CA ARG A 234 0.85 -19.01 4.91
C ARG A 234 1.31 -20.02 3.88
N GLU A 235 1.78 -21.16 4.34
CA GLU A 235 2.16 -22.29 3.50
C GLU A 235 1.14 -23.43 3.67
N ASP A 236 0.73 -24.08 2.58
CA ASP A 236 0.09 -25.39 2.63
C ASP A 236 0.78 -26.36 1.66
N ASP A 237 0.32 -27.60 1.54
CA ASP A 237 0.97 -28.58 0.67
C ASP A 237 0.95 -28.21 -0.82
N HIS A 238 0.04 -27.33 -1.23
CA HIS A 238 -0.19 -26.96 -2.63
C HIS A 238 0.28 -25.55 -2.96
N ASN A 239 0.26 -24.62 -2.01
CA ASN A 239 0.42 -23.21 -2.21
C ASN A 239 1.35 -22.59 -1.15
N CYS A 240 1.95 -21.47 -1.51
CA CYS A 240 2.69 -20.60 -0.61
C CYS A 240 2.22 -19.16 -0.83
N ASN A 241 1.64 -18.55 0.21
CA ASN A 241 0.81 -17.38 0.05
C ASN A 241 1.29 -16.23 0.97
N PRO A 242 1.93 -15.18 0.42
CA PRO A 242 2.10 -13.94 1.17
C PRO A 242 0.74 -13.23 1.34
N VAL A 243 0.41 -12.86 2.57
CA VAL A 243 -0.81 -12.13 2.92
C VAL A 243 -0.43 -10.79 3.53
N ILE A 244 -0.98 -9.70 2.99
CA ILE A 244 -0.77 -8.35 3.52
C ILE A 244 -2.10 -7.72 3.93
N VAL A 245 -2.14 -7.21 5.16
CA VAL A 245 -3.26 -6.44 5.70
C VAL A 245 -2.87 -4.97 5.65
N LEU A 246 -3.68 -4.18 4.98
CA LEU A 246 -3.41 -2.78 4.67
C LEU A 246 -4.54 -1.90 5.21
N ARG A 247 -4.24 -0.62 5.45
CA ARG A 247 -5.24 0.42 5.75
C ARG A 247 -5.16 1.53 4.71
N ASN A 248 -6.33 1.93 4.19
CA ASN A 248 -6.43 3.11 3.35
C ASN A 248 -6.49 4.37 4.22
N GLU A 249 -5.47 5.22 4.16
CA GLU A 249 -5.37 6.52 4.83
C GLU A 249 -5.08 7.63 3.79
N THR A 250 -5.56 7.44 2.55
CA THR A 250 -5.28 8.35 1.43
C THR A 250 -6.13 9.63 1.46
N GLY A 251 -7.11 9.69 2.35
CA GLY A 251 -8.15 10.72 2.40
C GLY A 251 -9.32 10.49 1.45
N ASN A 252 -9.27 9.46 0.60
CA ASN A 252 -10.29 9.17 -0.41
C ASN A 252 -10.60 7.67 -0.47
N ASN A 253 -11.76 7.30 -1.02
CA ASN A 253 -12.04 5.91 -1.39
C ASN A 253 -11.18 5.53 -2.60
N CYS A 254 -10.58 4.34 -2.58
CA CYS A 254 -9.60 3.92 -3.58
C CYS A 254 -9.82 2.47 -4.00
N ARG A 255 -9.61 2.18 -5.28
CA ARG A 255 -9.34 0.84 -5.78
C ARG A 255 -7.84 0.58 -5.65
N PHE A 256 -7.47 -0.63 -5.22
CA PHE A 256 -6.08 -1.03 -5.10
C PHE A 256 -5.78 -2.21 -6.01
N GLU A 257 -4.60 -2.18 -6.62
CA GLU A 257 -4.07 -3.28 -7.44
C GLU A 257 -2.71 -3.68 -6.89
N CYS A 258 -2.52 -4.98 -6.65
CA CYS A 258 -1.31 -5.54 -6.10
C CYS A 258 -0.72 -6.58 -7.04
N VAL A 259 0.58 -6.45 -7.31
CA VAL A 259 1.38 -7.46 -8.01
C VAL A 259 2.29 -8.10 -6.98
N PHE A 260 2.12 -9.39 -6.71
CA PHE A 260 3.07 -10.18 -5.94
C PHE A 260 4.02 -10.89 -6.89
N THR A 261 5.30 -10.89 -6.56
CA THR A 261 6.34 -11.59 -7.30
C THR A 261 7.07 -12.54 -6.35
N ALA A 262 7.02 -13.84 -6.63
CA ALA A 262 7.84 -14.84 -5.96
C ALA A 262 9.25 -14.84 -6.57
N ARG A 263 10.29 -14.83 -5.73
CA ARG A 263 11.69 -14.80 -6.19
C ARG A 263 12.53 -15.91 -5.57
N ASP A 264 13.54 -16.34 -6.32
CA ASP A 264 14.50 -17.35 -5.86
C ASP A 264 15.63 -16.74 -4.98
N GLU A 265 16.61 -17.56 -4.59
CA GLU A 265 17.75 -17.13 -3.76
C GLU A 265 18.66 -16.07 -4.42
N ASN A 266 18.64 -15.96 -5.75
CA ASN A 266 19.41 -14.99 -6.51
C ASN A 266 18.60 -13.69 -6.76
N GLY A 267 17.32 -13.68 -6.41
CA GLY A 267 16.39 -12.59 -6.67
C GLY A 267 15.72 -12.68 -8.04
N ASP A 268 15.88 -13.78 -8.76
CA ASP A 268 15.24 -13.99 -10.06
C ASP A 268 13.76 -14.29 -9.88
N GLU A 269 12.93 -13.76 -10.78
CA GLU A 269 11.48 -13.97 -10.76
C GLU A 269 11.14 -15.45 -11.05
N MET A 270 10.34 -16.05 -10.16
CA MET A 270 9.82 -17.40 -10.33
C MET A 270 8.39 -17.37 -10.88
N ALA A 271 7.53 -16.53 -10.30
CA ALA A 271 6.12 -16.40 -10.67
C ALA A 271 5.55 -15.06 -10.20
N VAL A 272 4.39 -14.68 -10.77
CA VAL A 272 3.68 -13.45 -10.45
C VAL A 272 2.20 -13.74 -10.18
N SER A 273 1.63 -13.12 -9.14
CA SER A 273 0.20 -13.17 -8.81
C SER A 273 -0.36 -11.75 -8.74
N ASN A 274 -1.35 -11.46 -9.58
CA ASN A 274 -2.02 -10.17 -9.62
C ASN A 274 -3.34 -10.23 -8.86
N LYS A 275 -3.61 -9.21 -8.04
CA LYS A 275 -4.85 -9.07 -7.27
C LYS A 275 -5.38 -7.66 -7.33
N THR A 276 -6.69 -7.53 -7.17
CA THR A 276 -7.39 -6.25 -7.11
C THR A 276 -8.36 -6.29 -5.95
N VAL A 277 -8.47 -5.17 -5.23
CA VAL A 277 -9.53 -4.92 -4.25
C VAL A 277 -10.25 -3.66 -4.69
N GLU A 278 -11.55 -3.80 -4.93
CA GLU A 278 -12.40 -2.73 -5.41
C GLU A 278 -12.98 -1.92 -4.22
N SER A 279 -13.11 -0.61 -4.42
CA SER A 279 -13.74 0.35 -3.50
C SER A 279 -13.41 0.17 -2.01
N VAL A 280 -12.20 0.55 -1.61
CA VAL A 280 -11.79 0.59 -0.19
C VAL A 280 -12.05 1.98 0.37
N LYS A 281 -12.94 2.07 1.36
CA LYS A 281 -13.24 3.32 2.08
C LYS A 281 -12.02 3.89 2.82
N ASN A 282 -11.90 5.21 2.90
CA ASN A 282 -10.86 5.82 3.74
C ASN A 282 -11.02 5.41 5.23
N GLY A 283 -9.93 5.01 5.85
CA GLY A 283 -9.83 4.44 7.20
C GLY A 283 -10.05 2.92 7.25
N ALA A 284 -10.59 2.29 6.19
CA ALA A 284 -10.89 0.87 6.19
C ALA A 284 -9.65 0.00 6.01
N LEU A 285 -9.73 -1.21 6.58
CA LEU A 285 -8.73 -2.27 6.43
C LEU A 285 -9.11 -3.17 5.26
N PHE A 286 -8.12 -3.66 4.53
CA PHE A 286 -8.31 -4.55 3.40
C PHE A 286 -7.12 -5.50 3.27
N VAL A 287 -7.32 -6.61 2.56
CA VAL A 287 -6.34 -7.70 2.47
C VAL A 287 -6.00 -7.98 1.02
N PHE A 288 -4.72 -8.26 0.78
CA PHE A 288 -4.27 -8.94 -0.43
C PHE A 288 -3.61 -10.26 -0.07
N GLU A 289 -3.95 -11.30 -0.82
CA GLU A 289 -3.29 -12.60 -0.79
C GLU A 289 -2.65 -12.86 -2.16
N GLY A 290 -1.32 -12.98 -2.20
CA GLY A 290 -0.65 -13.59 -3.33
C GLY A 290 -0.80 -15.10 -3.22
N ARG A 291 -1.24 -15.77 -4.30
CA ARG A 291 -1.36 -17.24 -4.29
C ARG A 291 -0.42 -17.81 -5.34
N PHE A 292 0.49 -18.66 -4.91
CA PHE A 292 1.48 -19.31 -5.77
C PHE A 292 1.38 -20.82 -5.60
N ASP A 293 1.02 -21.53 -6.67
CA ASP A 293 0.98 -22.99 -6.68
C ASP A 293 2.42 -23.53 -6.71
N LYS A 294 2.75 -24.41 -5.76
CA LYS A 294 4.08 -25.02 -5.65
C LYS A 294 4.45 -25.81 -6.91
N ASN A 295 3.49 -26.36 -7.64
CA ASN A 295 3.72 -27.03 -8.91
C ASN A 295 4.21 -26.05 -9.98
N GLU A 296 3.62 -24.85 -10.04
CA GLU A 296 4.05 -23.79 -10.96
C GLU A 296 5.46 -23.29 -10.61
N LEU A 297 5.83 -23.35 -9.34
CA LEU A 297 7.17 -23.04 -8.85
C LEU A 297 8.18 -24.19 -9.02
N GLY A 298 7.80 -25.29 -9.68
CA GLY A 298 8.66 -26.46 -9.89
C GLY A 298 8.98 -27.22 -8.58
N GLY A 299 8.07 -27.20 -7.62
CA GLY A 299 8.20 -27.80 -6.30
C GLY A 299 9.16 -27.07 -5.36
N LYS A 300 9.59 -25.86 -5.72
CA LYS A 300 10.50 -25.04 -4.90
C LYS A 300 9.73 -23.96 -4.16
N LEU A 301 10.08 -23.77 -2.89
CA LEU A 301 9.64 -22.61 -2.14
C LEU A 301 10.42 -21.37 -2.61
N PRO A 302 9.74 -20.22 -2.79
CA PRO A 302 10.42 -18.96 -3.01
C PRO A 302 11.31 -18.60 -1.82
N SER A 303 12.43 -17.92 -2.08
CA SER A 303 13.33 -17.43 -1.04
C SER A 303 12.90 -16.06 -0.51
N MET A 304 12.07 -15.34 -1.26
CA MET A 304 11.50 -14.04 -0.88
C MET A 304 10.28 -13.71 -1.74
N TYR A 305 9.46 -12.78 -1.25
CA TYR A 305 8.36 -12.20 -2.00
C TYR A 305 8.56 -10.69 -2.16
N GLU A 306 8.23 -10.19 -3.34
CA GLU A 306 8.09 -8.77 -3.60
C GLU A 306 6.62 -8.44 -3.82
N PHE A 307 6.18 -7.26 -3.38
CA PHE A 307 4.86 -6.74 -3.76
C PHE A 307 4.96 -5.30 -4.26
N LEU A 308 4.18 -4.98 -5.29
CA LEU A 308 4.02 -3.63 -5.80
C LEU A 308 2.55 -3.25 -5.75
N LEU A 309 2.24 -2.22 -4.96
CA LEU A 309 0.88 -1.75 -4.80
C LEU A 309 0.66 -0.43 -5.53
N SER A 310 -0.44 -0.35 -6.27
CA SER A 310 -0.91 0.88 -6.93
C SER A 310 -2.33 1.21 -6.47
N LYS A 311 -2.71 2.49 -6.61
CA LYS A 311 -4.06 2.97 -6.30
C LYS A 311 -4.69 3.63 -7.51
N ARG A 312 -5.99 3.45 -7.68
CA ARG A 312 -6.82 4.07 -8.73
C ARG A 312 -8.12 4.60 -8.13
N ASN A 313 -8.82 5.40 -8.93
CA ASN A 313 -10.21 5.71 -8.62
C ASN A 313 -11.04 4.42 -8.70
N PRO A 314 -11.95 4.18 -7.75
CA PRO A 314 -12.89 3.07 -7.82
C PRO A 314 -13.72 3.13 -9.11
N TYR A 315 -14.03 1.95 -9.65
CA TYR A 315 -15.04 1.79 -10.71
C TYR A 315 -16.43 1.66 -10.10
N GLU A 316 -16.54 1.01 -8.96
CA GLU A 316 -17.81 0.73 -8.29
C GLU A 316 -17.97 1.61 -7.05
N ASN A 317 -19.21 2.04 -6.79
CA ASN A 317 -19.51 2.88 -5.64
C ASN A 317 -19.38 2.09 -4.35
N ASP A 318 -18.78 2.70 -3.34
CA ASP A 318 -18.65 2.13 -2.00
C ASP A 318 -20.02 1.95 -1.34
N LEU A 319 -20.25 0.76 -0.76
CA LEU A 319 -21.44 0.40 0.03
C LEU A 319 -21.05 -0.07 1.43
N TYR A 320 -19.80 0.18 1.89
CA TYR A 320 -19.28 -0.33 3.15
C TYR A 320 -20.16 -0.01 4.37
N ASP A 321 -20.74 1.20 4.45
CA ASP A 321 -21.61 1.61 5.55
C ASP A 321 -23.03 1.03 5.46
N GLU A 322 -23.40 0.50 4.30
CA GLU A 322 -24.74 -0.03 3.99
C GLU A 322 -24.77 -1.56 4.01
N VAL A 323 -23.61 -2.20 4.17
CA VAL A 323 -23.47 -3.64 4.32
C VAL A 323 -22.88 -3.99 5.67
N ILE A 324 -23.59 -4.84 6.40
CA ILE A 324 -23.16 -5.33 7.71
C ILE A 324 -22.65 -6.76 7.54
N VAL A 325 -21.35 -6.96 7.80
CA VAL A 325 -20.73 -8.29 7.78
C VAL A 325 -20.52 -8.80 9.20
N THR A 326 -20.92 -10.04 9.45
CA THR A 326 -20.75 -10.73 10.73
C THR A 326 -20.14 -12.11 10.49
N GLY A 327 -19.21 -12.52 11.35
CA GLY A 327 -18.60 -13.85 11.32
C GLY A 327 -18.93 -14.60 12.61
N GLU A 328 -19.38 -15.84 12.48
CA GLU A 328 -19.58 -16.77 13.59
C GLU A 328 -18.67 -17.99 13.42
N ILE A 329 -17.97 -18.38 14.48
CA ILE A 329 -17.15 -19.59 14.50
C ILE A 329 -18.04 -20.77 14.91
N GLU A 330 -18.10 -21.78 14.06
CA GLU A 330 -18.76 -23.05 14.34
C GLU A 330 -17.73 -24.18 14.20
N ASP A 331 -17.34 -24.78 15.33
CA ASP A 331 -16.27 -25.78 15.41
C ASP A 331 -14.96 -25.33 14.75
N THR A 332 -14.72 -25.77 13.51
CA THR A 332 -13.49 -25.52 12.73
C THR A 332 -13.77 -24.69 11.48
N SER A 333 -14.96 -24.10 11.43
CA SER A 333 -15.48 -23.37 10.30
C SER A 333 -15.89 -21.96 10.72
N VAL A 334 -15.96 -21.07 9.75
CA VAL A 334 -16.56 -19.74 9.91
C VAL A 334 -17.75 -19.62 9.00
N ILE A 335 -18.87 -19.19 9.56
CA ILE A 335 -20.04 -18.75 8.83
C ILE A 335 -19.99 -17.24 8.75
N LEU A 336 -19.79 -16.71 7.55
CA LEU A 336 -19.80 -15.28 7.29
C LEU A 336 -21.15 -14.90 6.70
N THR A 337 -21.86 -14.00 7.38
CA THR A 337 -23.15 -13.46 6.94
C THR A 337 -23.00 -11.99 6.61
N ALA A 338 -23.38 -11.61 5.40
CA ALA A 338 -23.43 -10.23 4.95
C ALA A 338 -24.87 -9.81 4.72
N GLN A 339 -25.29 -8.74 5.40
CA GLN A 339 -26.62 -8.15 5.27
C GLN A 339 -26.53 -6.84 4.49
N ASN A 340 -27.23 -6.78 3.35
CA ASN A 340 -27.31 -5.58 2.55
C ASN A 340 -28.52 -4.74 2.98
N THR A 341 -28.26 -3.54 3.52
CA THR A 341 -29.29 -2.59 3.96
C THR A 341 -29.55 -1.46 2.96
N SER A 342 -28.80 -1.44 1.86
CA SER A 342 -28.97 -0.48 0.77
C SER A 342 -30.20 -0.78 -0.09
N ASP A 343 -30.52 0.12 -1.01
CA ASP A 343 -31.48 -0.06 -2.10
C ASP A 343 -30.83 -0.57 -3.40
N LYS A 344 -29.56 -0.99 -3.35
CA LYS A 344 -28.76 -1.45 -4.50
C LYS A 344 -28.28 -2.88 -4.31
N ASN A 345 -27.91 -3.55 -5.41
CA ASN A 345 -27.22 -4.84 -5.32
C ASN A 345 -25.79 -4.62 -4.79
N ALA A 346 -25.38 -5.39 -3.79
CA ALA A 346 -24.05 -5.28 -3.19
C ALA A 346 -23.18 -6.48 -3.53
N LYS A 347 -21.92 -6.24 -3.88
CA LYS A 347 -20.84 -7.23 -3.91
C LYS A 347 -20.05 -7.10 -2.61
N VAL A 348 -19.66 -8.23 -2.03
CA VAL A 348 -18.90 -8.27 -0.78
C VAL A 348 -17.71 -9.18 -0.95
N ASP A 349 -16.50 -8.62 -0.92
CA ASP A 349 -15.26 -9.38 -0.86
C ASP A 349 -14.80 -9.46 0.58
N ALA A 350 -14.92 -10.63 1.20
CA ALA A 350 -14.47 -10.84 2.57
C ALA A 350 -13.26 -11.77 2.62
N TYR A 351 -12.23 -11.37 3.35
CA TYR A 351 -11.12 -12.23 3.76
C TYR A 351 -11.27 -12.59 5.23
N VAL A 352 -11.18 -13.88 5.53
CA VAL A 352 -11.12 -14.39 6.90
C VAL A 352 -9.74 -14.96 7.14
N LEU A 353 -9.01 -14.35 8.06
CA LEU A 353 -7.68 -14.79 8.51
C LEU A 353 -7.85 -15.59 9.80
N PHE A 354 -7.27 -16.78 9.85
CA PHE A 354 -7.34 -17.70 10.97
C PHE A 354 -6.00 -17.73 11.69
N PHE A 355 -6.01 -17.55 13.01
CA PHE A 355 -4.79 -17.44 13.82
C PHE A 355 -4.73 -18.48 14.94
N ASP A 356 -3.57 -19.12 15.12
CA ASP A 356 -3.22 -19.86 16.34
C ASP A 356 -2.25 -19.02 17.17
N GLY A 357 -2.77 -18.38 18.23
CA GLY A 357 -2.04 -17.33 18.93
C GLY A 357 -1.84 -16.10 18.05
N GLU A 358 -0.59 -15.84 17.65
CA GLU A 358 -0.21 -14.73 16.75
C GLU A 358 0.17 -15.21 15.34
N GLU A 359 0.28 -16.52 15.10
CA GLU A 359 0.66 -17.09 13.81
C GLU A 359 -0.56 -17.20 12.90
N LEU A 360 -0.44 -16.71 11.66
CA LEU A 360 -1.48 -16.92 10.65
C LEU A 360 -1.41 -18.37 10.16
N VAL A 361 -2.45 -19.16 10.43
CA VAL A 361 -2.52 -20.57 10.02
C VAL A 361 -3.32 -20.78 8.76
N ASP A 362 -4.28 -19.89 8.47
CA ASP A 362 -5.10 -20.01 7.26
C ASP A 362 -5.68 -18.67 6.80
N CYS A 363 -6.01 -18.58 5.52
CA CYS A 363 -6.62 -17.40 4.91
C CYS A 363 -7.63 -17.84 3.85
N ILE A 364 -8.87 -17.37 3.93
CA ILE A 364 -9.93 -17.75 3.00
C ILE A 364 -10.60 -16.49 2.46
N TRP A 365 -10.66 -16.38 1.13
CA TRP A 365 -11.51 -15.40 0.45
C TRP A 365 -12.93 -15.98 0.30
N MET A 366 -13.89 -15.28 0.89
CA MET A 366 -15.30 -15.67 0.99
C MET A 366 -16.17 -14.60 0.35
N ILE A 367 -17.06 -15.03 -0.55
CA ILE A 367 -17.97 -14.14 -1.26
C ILE A 367 -19.42 -14.56 -0.96
N PRO A 368 -20.09 -13.95 0.04
CA PRO A 368 -21.49 -14.19 0.30
C PRO A 368 -22.33 -13.80 -0.93
N ARG A 369 -23.26 -14.67 -1.33
CA ARG A 369 -24.13 -14.42 -2.48
C ARG A 369 -25.53 -15.01 -2.31
N ASN A 370 -26.51 -14.35 -2.89
CA ASN A 370 -27.82 -14.93 -3.15
C ASN A 370 -27.76 -15.73 -4.46
N ALA A 371 -28.50 -16.83 -4.59
CA ALA A 371 -28.37 -17.77 -5.71
C ALA A 371 -28.38 -17.09 -7.11
N GLY A 372 -27.44 -17.46 -7.97
CA GLY A 372 -27.39 -17.08 -9.40
C GLY A 372 -26.28 -16.09 -9.77
N GLU A 373 -26.05 -15.05 -8.97
CA GLU A 373 -25.05 -14.00 -9.24
C GLU A 373 -24.20 -13.72 -8.00
N VAL A 374 -23.00 -13.16 -8.18
CA VAL A 374 -22.07 -12.83 -7.08
C VAL A 374 -22.51 -11.50 -6.43
N CYS A 375 -23.75 -11.44 -5.94
CA CYS A 375 -24.33 -10.24 -5.35
C CYS A 375 -25.34 -10.58 -4.24
N ILE A 376 -25.63 -9.58 -3.41
CA ILE A 376 -26.61 -9.62 -2.34
C ILE A 376 -27.70 -8.61 -2.67
N ASP A 377 -28.93 -9.08 -2.81
CA ASP A 377 -30.07 -8.23 -3.17
C ASP A 377 -30.36 -7.15 -2.10
N PRO A 378 -30.91 -5.99 -2.48
CA PRO A 378 -31.37 -4.96 -1.56
C PRO A 378 -32.22 -5.52 -0.41
N GLY A 379 -31.90 -5.14 0.82
CA GLY A 379 -32.65 -5.54 2.02
C GLY A 379 -32.56 -7.03 2.38
N SER A 380 -31.68 -7.80 1.73
CA SER A 380 -31.49 -9.23 1.96
C SER A 380 -30.19 -9.54 2.71
N ALA A 381 -29.94 -10.82 2.97
CA ALA A 381 -28.69 -11.29 3.55
C ALA A 381 -28.25 -12.58 2.86
N ALA A 382 -26.93 -12.72 2.70
CA ALA A 382 -26.29 -13.91 2.20
C ALA A 382 -25.33 -14.47 3.26
N ALA A 383 -25.20 -15.79 3.30
CA ALA A 383 -24.25 -16.47 4.16
C ALA A 383 -23.37 -17.43 3.36
N ILE A 384 -22.12 -17.58 3.79
CA ILE A 384 -21.16 -18.52 3.23
C ILE A 384 -20.38 -19.15 4.38
N LYS A 385 -20.21 -20.48 4.33
CA LYS A 385 -19.41 -21.25 5.27
C LYS A 385 -18.04 -21.56 4.65
N GLY A 386 -16.98 -21.40 5.44
CA GLY A 386 -15.61 -21.72 5.04
C GLY A 386 -14.95 -22.52 6.15
N ASP A 387 -14.32 -23.63 5.78
CA ASP A 387 -13.66 -24.54 6.72
C ASP A 387 -12.17 -24.20 6.81
N ALA A 388 -11.64 -24.08 8.03
CA ALA A 388 -10.21 -23.92 8.24
C ALA A 388 -9.50 -25.27 8.08
N TYR A 389 -8.37 -25.27 7.40
CA TYR A 389 -7.54 -26.48 7.23
C TYR A 389 -6.80 -26.86 8.52
N TYR A 390 -6.53 -25.88 9.38
CA TYR A 390 -5.73 -26.01 10.58
C TYR A 390 -6.48 -25.55 11.82
N LYS A 391 -5.99 -25.97 12.99
CA LYS A 391 -6.50 -25.49 14.26
C LYS A 391 -6.24 -24.00 14.40
N PHE A 392 -7.24 -23.25 14.88
CA PHE A 392 -7.11 -21.83 15.19
C PHE A 392 -7.72 -21.48 16.55
N THR A 393 -7.41 -20.28 17.03
CA THR A 393 -7.82 -19.72 18.31
C THR A 393 -8.64 -18.44 18.16
N ARG A 394 -8.42 -17.70 17.08
CA ARG A 394 -9.18 -16.50 16.73
C ARG A 394 -9.27 -16.36 15.22
N ILE A 395 -10.22 -15.53 14.79
CA ILE A 395 -10.34 -15.10 13.40
C ILE A 395 -10.31 -13.58 13.34
N GLU A 396 -9.87 -13.06 12.20
CA GLU A 396 -10.00 -11.66 11.85
C GLU A 396 -10.67 -11.56 10.48
N THR A 397 -11.75 -10.78 10.41
CA THR A 397 -12.54 -10.62 9.18
C THR A 397 -12.34 -9.22 8.63
N TYR A 398 -11.95 -9.16 7.36
CA TYR A 398 -11.74 -7.94 6.60
C TYR A 398 -12.64 -7.98 5.38
N TYR A 399 -13.32 -6.89 5.06
CA TYR A 399 -14.20 -6.88 3.90
C TYR A 399 -14.24 -5.54 3.19
N THR A 400 -14.54 -5.59 1.90
CA THR A 400 -15.06 -4.44 1.15
C THR A 400 -16.46 -4.75 0.69
N ALA A 401 -17.26 -3.70 0.53
CA ALA A 401 -18.60 -3.82 -0.02
C ALA A 401 -18.83 -2.68 -1.01
N TYR A 402 -19.35 -3.01 -2.19
CA TYR A 402 -19.49 -2.06 -3.28
C TYR A 402 -20.67 -2.43 -4.19
N GLU A 403 -21.16 -1.45 -4.94
CA GLU A 403 -22.31 -1.61 -5.83
C GLU A 403 -22.01 -2.60 -6.96
N ALA A 404 -22.88 -3.59 -7.12
CA ALA A 404 -22.80 -4.50 -8.25
C ALA A 404 -23.22 -3.77 -9.53
N VAL A 405 -22.28 -3.47 -10.41
CA VAL A 405 -22.61 -2.99 -11.75
C VAL A 405 -23.00 -4.20 -12.59
N SER A 406 -24.27 -4.24 -13.05
CA SER A 406 -24.75 -5.24 -14.00
C SER A 406 -23.99 -5.08 -15.32
N GLU A 407 -23.37 -6.16 -15.81
CA GLU A 407 -22.85 -6.24 -17.19
C GLU A 407 -23.97 -6.33 -18.22
#